data_AF-A0A182Y4S9-F1
#
_entry.id   AF-A0A182Y4S9-F1
#
_cell.length_a   1.000
_cell.length_b   1.000
_cell.length_c   1.000
_cell.angle_alpha   90.00
_cell.angle_beta   90.00
_cell.angle_gamma   90.00
#
_symmetry.space_group_name_H-M   'P 1'
#
loop_
_entity.id
_entity.type
_entity.pdbx_description
1 polymer ?
#
loop_
_entity_poly.entity_id
_entity_poly.type
_entity_poly.pdbx_seq_one_letter_code
_entity_poly.pdbx_strand_id
1 'polypeptide(L)'
;MSQFSSIATCFGHVVLAAVTGWSLKYLPAPNLLSTPFVWIMLWCLMAYSMLGIIRFSHPQPGKLLRFLYDHTALLAKVCPLPFLNAQLYLAQPAQTLHEFGESFVQPYQNGLGYAFLLSAVVAYVVCNIFSDLSRRHIGEHVATGVLLLNAVGLSLVACSSDNFWAMGLVVSCVSKHFLLPVLAERYRMPHALLYTYGLSFYEIFAVNAVIDVQTSTIRVIM
;
A
#
# COMPACT_ATOMS: atom_id res chain seq x y z
N MET A 1 -16.36 15.52 -15.79
CA MET A 1 -15.02 16.00 -15.39
C MET A 1 -14.59 17.07 -16.39
N SER A 2 -14.04 18.19 -15.93
CA SER A 2 -13.42 19.16 -16.84
C SER A 2 -12.17 18.53 -17.50
N GLN A 3 -11.80 18.97 -18.71
CA GLN A 3 -10.58 18.49 -19.38
C GLN A 3 -9.33 18.68 -18.51
N PHE A 4 -9.24 19.82 -17.80
CA PHE A 4 -8.17 20.09 -16.83
C PHE A 4 -8.08 19.05 -15.70
N SER A 5 -9.22 18.57 -15.20
CA SER A 5 -9.25 17.53 -14.17
C SER A 5 -8.74 16.18 -14.69
N SER A 6 -9.00 15.85 -15.97
CA SER A 6 -8.48 14.63 -16.60
C SER A 6 -6.98 14.70 -16.80
N ILE A 7 -6.49 15.83 -17.33
CA ILE A 7 -5.05 16.06 -17.57
C ILE A 7 -4.28 16.00 -16.25
N ALA A 8 -4.76 16.68 -15.20
CA ALA A 8 -4.13 16.63 -13.88
C ALA A 8 -4.06 15.21 -13.33
N THR A 9 -5.17 14.45 -13.42
CA THR A 9 -5.22 13.05 -12.95
C THR A 9 -4.26 12.15 -13.74
N CYS A 10 -4.19 12.34 -15.05
CA CYS A 10 -3.22 11.66 -15.91
C CYS A 10 -1.78 11.96 -15.46
N PHE A 11 -1.46 13.24 -15.24
CA PHE A 11 -0.14 13.65 -14.74
C PHE A 11 0.18 13.04 -13.37
N GLY A 12 -0.80 12.96 -12.46
CA GLY A 12 -0.65 12.25 -11.19
C GLY A 12 -0.22 10.79 -11.39
N HIS A 13 -0.82 10.08 -12.34
CA HIS A 13 -0.42 8.71 -12.68
C HIS A 13 0.95 8.63 -13.38
N VAL A 14 1.37 9.65 -14.12
CA VAL A 14 2.75 9.71 -14.64
C VAL A 14 3.74 9.84 -13.48
N VAL A 15 3.46 10.71 -12.51
CA VAL A 15 4.29 10.88 -11.31
C VAL A 15 4.34 9.60 -10.50
N LEU A 16 3.20 8.94 -10.25
CA LEU A 16 3.17 7.66 -9.54
C LEU A 16 4.02 6.62 -10.27
N ALA A 17 3.87 6.45 -11.59
CA ALA A 17 4.68 5.50 -12.36
C ALA A 17 6.20 5.80 -12.26
N ALA A 18 6.59 7.07 -12.30
CA ALA A 18 7.98 7.47 -12.13
C ALA A 18 8.51 7.13 -10.73
N VAL A 19 7.70 7.39 -9.69
CA VAL A 19 8.03 7.02 -8.31
C VAL A 19 8.10 5.50 -8.16
N THR A 20 7.18 4.74 -8.76
CA THR A 20 7.23 3.28 -8.75
C THR A 20 8.47 2.74 -9.47
N GLY A 21 8.86 3.34 -10.59
CA GLY A 21 10.11 3.00 -11.27
C GLY A 21 11.35 3.28 -10.41
N TRP A 22 11.37 4.41 -9.70
CA TRP A 22 12.40 4.72 -8.70
C TRP A 22 12.39 3.69 -7.56
N SER A 23 11.22 3.40 -6.99
CA SER A 23 11.01 2.40 -5.93
C SER A 23 11.55 1.03 -6.33
N LEU A 24 11.23 0.54 -7.53
CA LEU A 24 11.70 -0.75 -8.05
C LEU A 24 13.22 -0.79 -8.25
N LYS A 25 13.85 0.34 -8.58
CA LYS A 25 15.31 0.44 -8.73
C LYS A 25 16.04 0.33 -7.39
N TYR A 26 15.49 0.95 -6.34
CA TYR A 26 16.11 1.01 -5.01
C TYR A 26 15.68 -0.12 -4.08
N LEU A 27 14.58 -0.82 -4.40
CA LEU A 27 14.17 -1.98 -3.64
C LEU A 27 15.23 -3.08 -3.78
N PRO A 28 15.73 -3.65 -2.68
CA PRO A 28 16.69 -4.72 -2.73
C PRO A 28 16.15 -5.93 -3.51
N ALA A 29 17.06 -6.62 -4.20
CA ALA A 29 16.69 -7.81 -4.96
C ALA A 29 16.05 -8.85 -4.01
N PRO A 30 14.98 -9.52 -4.45
CA PRO A 30 14.33 -10.51 -3.62
C PRO A 30 15.30 -11.68 -3.39
N ASN A 31 15.64 -11.95 -2.13
CA ASN A 31 16.37 -13.17 -1.78
C ASN A 31 15.44 -14.37 -2.02
N LEU A 32 15.95 -15.50 -2.51
CA LEU A 32 15.17 -16.72 -2.77
C LEU A 32 14.38 -17.23 -1.53
N LEU A 33 14.82 -16.84 -0.34
CA LEU A 33 14.19 -17.20 0.94
C LEU A 33 13.19 -16.16 1.47
N SER A 34 13.18 -14.95 0.89
CA SER A 34 12.27 -13.87 1.32
C SER A 34 11.06 -13.79 0.39
N THR A 35 9.87 -13.67 0.98
CA THR A 35 8.65 -13.46 0.20
C THR A 35 8.66 -12.04 -0.41
N PRO A 36 8.50 -11.88 -1.74
CA PRO A 36 8.68 -10.60 -2.42
C PRO A 36 7.37 -9.76 -2.43
N PHE A 37 6.72 -9.60 -1.28
CA PHE A 37 5.40 -8.95 -1.19
C PHE A 37 5.43 -7.48 -1.60
N VAL A 38 6.49 -6.75 -1.24
CA VAL A 38 6.62 -5.34 -1.64
C VAL A 38 6.91 -5.21 -3.13
N TRP A 39 7.65 -6.14 -3.74
CA TRP A 39 7.83 -6.21 -5.19
C TRP A 39 6.48 -6.42 -5.90
N ILE A 40 5.66 -7.37 -5.43
CA ILE A 40 4.33 -7.63 -5.98
C ILE A 40 3.46 -6.37 -5.88
N MET A 41 3.46 -5.71 -4.72
CA MET A 41 2.75 -4.46 -4.49
C MET A 41 3.18 -3.37 -5.49
N LEU A 42 4.48 -3.14 -5.67
CA LEU A 42 4.99 -2.13 -6.60
C LEU A 42 4.60 -2.44 -8.04
N TRP A 43 4.63 -3.70 -8.47
CA TRP A 43 4.14 -4.07 -9.80
C TRP A 43 2.63 -3.84 -9.97
N CYS A 44 1.83 -4.11 -8.94
CA CYS A 44 0.41 -3.77 -8.95
C CYS A 44 0.18 -2.26 -9.05
N LEU A 45 0.96 -1.45 -8.33
CA LEU A 45 0.89 0.01 -8.40
C LEU A 45 1.34 0.55 -9.76
N MET A 46 2.38 -0.03 -10.36
CA MET A 46 2.80 0.27 -11.73
C MET A 46 1.66 -0.01 -12.73
N ALA A 47 1.03 -1.18 -12.64
CA ALA A 47 -0.09 -1.53 -13.50
C ALA A 47 -1.28 -0.57 -13.31
N TYR A 48 -1.62 -0.25 -12.07
CA TYR A 48 -2.64 0.74 -11.73
C TYR A 48 -2.33 2.11 -12.36
N SER A 49 -1.07 2.56 -12.25
CA SER A 49 -0.61 3.83 -12.81
C SER A 49 -0.70 3.86 -14.33
N MET A 50 -0.24 2.81 -15.01
CA MET A 50 -0.29 2.70 -16.46
C MET A 50 -1.73 2.69 -16.99
N LEU A 51 -2.63 1.93 -16.34
CA LEU A 51 -4.06 1.95 -16.67
C LEU A 51 -4.68 3.33 -16.43
N GLY A 52 -4.24 4.04 -15.38
CA GLY A 52 -4.63 5.42 -15.11
C GLY A 52 -4.23 6.38 -16.23
N ILE A 53 -2.98 6.34 -16.68
CA ILE A 53 -2.48 7.16 -17.80
C ILE A 53 -3.34 6.92 -19.04
N ILE A 54 -3.57 5.65 -19.42
CA ILE A 54 -4.37 5.31 -20.60
C ILE A 54 -5.84 5.76 -20.43
N ARG A 55 -6.43 5.57 -19.24
CA ARG A 55 -7.81 5.95 -18.96
C ARG A 55 -8.04 7.47 -19.05
N PHE A 56 -7.14 8.26 -18.48
CA PHE A 56 -7.31 9.71 -18.37
C PHE A 56 -6.73 10.50 -19.56
N SER A 57 -5.94 9.85 -20.42
CA SER A 57 -5.51 10.42 -21.71
C SER A 57 -6.56 10.27 -22.82
N HIS A 58 -7.41 9.25 -22.76
CA HIS A 58 -8.42 9.00 -23.78
C HIS A 58 -9.77 9.69 -23.46
N PRO A 59 -10.39 10.44 -24.38
CA PRO A 59 -11.65 11.16 -24.13
C PRO A 59 -12.85 10.23 -23.88
N GLN A 60 -12.79 8.99 -24.37
CA GLN A 60 -13.83 7.96 -24.14
C GLN A 60 -13.19 6.60 -23.83
N PRO A 61 -12.81 6.30 -22.58
CA PRO A 61 -12.23 5.01 -22.25
C PRO A 61 -13.27 3.90 -22.44
N GLY A 62 -12.88 2.81 -23.10
CA GLY A 62 -13.75 1.65 -23.34
C GLY A 62 -14.19 0.96 -22.04
N LYS A 63 -15.27 0.15 -22.11
CA LYS A 63 -15.85 -0.53 -20.92
C LYS A 63 -14.82 -1.41 -20.19
N LEU A 64 -14.03 -2.18 -20.94
CA LEU A 64 -12.98 -3.04 -20.39
C LEU A 64 -11.90 -2.24 -19.65
N LEU A 65 -11.44 -1.12 -20.21
CA LEU A 65 -10.43 -0.27 -19.58
C LEU A 65 -10.94 0.35 -18.27
N ARG A 66 -12.20 0.79 -18.24
CA ARG A 66 -12.84 1.30 -17.01
C ARG A 66 -12.89 0.20 -15.94
N PHE A 67 -13.34 -0.99 -16.32
CA PHE A 67 -13.40 -2.16 -15.45
C PHE A 67 -12.02 -2.51 -14.87
N LEU A 68 -11.00 -2.64 -15.71
CA LEU A 68 -9.63 -2.94 -15.27
C LEU A 68 -9.06 -1.86 -14.36
N TYR A 69 -9.28 -0.59 -14.67
CA TYR A 69 -8.86 0.51 -13.80
C TYR A 69 -9.59 0.46 -12.45
N ASP A 70 -10.90 0.23 -12.43
CA ASP A 70 -11.67 0.23 -11.18
C ASP A 70 -11.24 -0.94 -10.26
N HIS A 71 -10.94 -2.11 -10.84
CA HIS A 71 -10.38 -3.24 -10.09
C HIS A 71 -8.96 -2.99 -9.59
N THR A 72 -8.08 -2.43 -10.42
CA THR A 72 -6.72 -2.10 -9.99
C THR A 72 -6.69 -0.95 -8.98
N ALA A 73 -7.63 0.00 -9.08
CA ALA A 73 -7.82 1.05 -8.07
C ALA A 73 -8.23 0.45 -6.73
N LEU A 74 -9.12 -0.55 -6.74
CA LEU A 74 -9.53 -1.25 -5.53
C LEU A 74 -8.35 -2.03 -4.92
N LEU A 75 -7.56 -2.74 -5.72
CA LEU A 75 -6.33 -3.40 -5.26
C LEU A 75 -5.35 -2.39 -4.67
N ALA A 76 -5.09 -1.27 -5.36
CA ALA A 76 -4.24 -0.19 -4.87
C ALA A 76 -4.75 0.45 -3.57
N LYS A 77 -6.05 0.29 -3.24
CA LYS A 77 -6.65 0.76 -1.99
C LYS A 77 -6.44 -0.21 -0.84
N VAL A 78 -6.66 -1.51 -1.06
CA VAL A 78 -6.75 -2.50 0.03
C VAL A 78 -5.46 -3.28 0.24
N CYS A 79 -4.61 -3.41 -0.77
CA CYS A 79 -3.46 -4.30 -0.74
C CYS A 79 -2.14 -3.70 -0.22
N PRO A 80 -1.79 -2.42 -0.44
CA PRO A 80 -0.43 -1.96 -0.16
C PRO A 80 0.03 -2.17 1.29
N LEU A 81 -0.77 -1.73 2.26
CA LEU A 81 -0.40 -1.78 3.67
C LEU A 81 -0.34 -3.23 4.20
N PRO A 82 -1.29 -4.12 3.87
CA PRO A 82 -1.15 -5.56 4.12
C PRO A 82 0.09 -6.21 3.52
N PHE A 83 0.44 -5.91 2.27
CA PHE A 83 1.63 -6.48 1.64
C PHE A 83 2.91 -6.02 2.35
N LEU A 84 2.97 -4.76 2.77
CA LEU A 84 4.10 -4.27 3.55
C LEU A 84 4.17 -4.91 4.93
N ASN A 85 3.05 -5.01 5.64
CA ASN A 85 3.01 -5.73 6.92
C ASN A 85 3.50 -7.16 6.76
N ALA A 86 2.98 -7.89 5.77
CA ALA A 86 3.43 -9.24 5.48
C ALA A 86 4.94 -9.30 5.21
N GLN A 87 5.48 -8.36 4.42
CA GLN A 87 6.92 -8.26 4.19
C GLN A 87 7.69 -8.07 5.48
N LEU A 88 7.30 -7.12 6.34
CA LEU A 88 8.06 -6.77 7.53
C LEU A 88 7.96 -7.87 8.61
N TYR A 89 6.77 -8.45 8.82
CA TYR A 89 6.59 -9.55 9.77
C TYR A 89 7.27 -10.84 9.34
N LEU A 90 7.33 -11.13 8.04
CA LEU A 90 7.94 -12.37 7.52
C LEU A 90 9.43 -12.23 7.18
N ALA A 91 9.94 -10.99 7.04
CA ALA A 91 11.35 -10.74 6.77
C ALA A 91 12.22 -10.59 8.03
N GLN A 92 11.64 -10.49 9.23
CA GLN A 92 12.42 -10.42 10.46
C GLN A 92 13.16 -11.75 10.71
N PRO A 93 14.50 -11.73 10.81
CA PRO A 93 15.26 -12.92 11.20
C PRO A 93 14.92 -13.30 12.65
N ALA A 94 14.90 -14.60 12.92
CA ALA A 94 14.66 -15.19 14.25
C ALA A 94 15.54 -14.60 15.38
N GLN A 95 16.63 -13.91 15.04
CA GLN A 95 17.71 -13.55 15.96
C GLN A 95 17.49 -12.27 16.78
N THR A 96 16.48 -11.44 16.48
CA THR A 96 16.23 -10.21 17.26
C THR A 96 15.41 -10.44 18.53
N LEU A 97 14.99 -11.68 18.81
CA LEU A 97 14.27 -12.04 20.04
C LEU A 97 15.05 -12.94 21.00
N HIS A 98 16.36 -13.13 20.78
CA HIS A 98 17.19 -14.07 21.55
C HIS A 98 17.40 -13.71 23.02
N GLU A 99 16.98 -12.51 23.42
CA GLU A 99 17.07 -12.04 24.80
C GLU A 99 15.77 -12.22 25.62
N PHE A 100 14.63 -12.59 25.01
CA PHE A 100 13.36 -12.76 25.73
C PHE A 100 12.52 -13.96 25.23
N GLY A 101 13.00 -15.20 25.45
CA GLY A 101 12.17 -16.42 25.45
C GLY A 101 11.60 -16.85 24.08
N GLU A 102 12.37 -17.65 23.34
CA GLU A 102 12.35 -17.60 21.86
C GLU A 102 11.44 -18.53 21.05
N SER A 103 10.93 -19.67 21.52
CA SER A 103 10.34 -20.63 20.56
C SER A 103 8.84 -20.42 20.26
N PHE A 104 8.13 -19.62 21.05
CA PHE A 104 6.66 -19.45 20.93
C PHE A 104 6.21 -18.22 20.15
N VAL A 105 7.08 -17.20 19.99
CA VAL A 105 6.69 -15.90 19.40
C VAL A 105 6.78 -15.90 17.87
N GLN A 106 7.73 -16.63 17.30
CA GLN A 106 7.94 -16.72 15.86
C GLN A 106 6.75 -17.29 15.05
N PRO A 107 6.05 -18.36 15.48
CA PRO A 107 4.83 -18.80 14.78
C PRO A 107 3.71 -17.76 14.84
N TYR A 108 3.65 -16.94 15.91
CA TYR A 108 2.66 -15.87 16.04
C TYR A 108 2.96 -14.70 15.07
N GLN A 109 4.24 -14.31 14.91
CA GLN A 109 4.66 -13.30 13.94
C GLN A 109 4.34 -13.70 12.48
N ASN A 110 4.66 -14.94 12.11
CA ASN A 110 4.33 -15.47 10.79
C ASN A 110 2.80 -15.52 10.58
N GLY A 111 2.07 -15.98 11.60
CA GLY A 111 0.60 -15.97 11.61
C GLY A 111 0.02 -14.59 11.38
N LEU A 112 0.55 -13.55 12.04
CA LEU A 112 0.14 -12.17 11.84
C LEU A 112 0.43 -11.66 10.42
N GLY A 113 1.61 -11.95 9.87
CA GLY A 113 1.97 -11.58 8.49
C GLY A 113 0.95 -12.12 7.47
N TYR A 114 0.60 -13.40 7.56
CA TYR A 114 -0.44 -13.99 6.70
C TYR A 114 -1.85 -13.49 7.02
N ALA A 115 -2.16 -13.21 8.29
CA ALA A 115 -3.46 -12.65 8.68
C ALA A 115 -3.69 -11.25 8.07
N PHE A 116 -2.64 -10.43 7.95
CA PHE A 116 -2.73 -9.15 7.26
C PHE A 116 -3.05 -9.34 5.77
N LEU A 117 -2.39 -10.28 5.08
CA LEU A 117 -2.75 -10.62 3.69
C LEU A 117 -4.20 -11.09 3.56
N LEU A 118 -4.65 -11.94 4.48
CA LEU A 118 -6.04 -12.38 4.52
C LEU A 118 -7.00 -11.21 4.72
N SER A 119 -6.66 -10.23 5.57
CA SER A 119 -7.45 -9.02 5.76
C SER A 119 -7.61 -8.20 4.46
N ALA A 120 -6.58 -8.19 3.59
CA ALA A 120 -6.66 -7.56 2.27
C ALA A 120 -7.65 -8.28 1.35
N VAL A 121 -7.63 -9.62 1.36
CA VAL A 121 -8.57 -10.44 0.59
C VAL A 121 -10.00 -10.20 1.06
N VAL A 122 -10.23 -10.17 2.38
CA VAL A 122 -11.55 -9.86 2.95
C VAL A 122 -12.03 -8.48 2.50
N ALA A 123 -11.20 -7.44 2.64
CA ALA A 123 -11.56 -6.10 2.18
C ALA A 123 -11.88 -6.05 0.68
N TYR A 124 -11.05 -6.71 -0.14
CA TYR A 124 -11.26 -6.78 -1.59
C TYR A 124 -12.60 -7.46 -1.93
N VAL A 125 -12.87 -8.63 -1.37
CA VAL A 125 -14.10 -9.39 -1.63
C VAL A 125 -15.33 -8.62 -1.18
N VAL A 126 -15.31 -8.06 0.03
CA VAL A 126 -16.43 -7.27 0.56
C VAL A 126 -16.70 -6.04 -0.30
N CYS A 127 -15.66 -5.33 -0.76
CA CYS A 127 -15.84 -4.18 -1.65
C CYS A 127 -16.45 -4.56 -3.00
N ASN A 128 -16.14 -5.75 -3.52
CA ASN A 128 -16.74 -6.24 -4.77
C ASN A 128 -18.19 -6.67 -4.58
N ILE A 129 -18.51 -7.40 -3.50
CA ILE A 129 -19.87 -7.83 -3.17
C ILE A 129 -20.79 -6.63 -2.97
N PHE A 130 -20.32 -5.58 -2.30
CA PHE A 130 -21.06 -4.36 -2.05
C PHE A 130 -20.68 -3.23 -3.02
N SER A 131 -20.44 -3.55 -4.29
CA SER A 131 -20.10 -2.56 -5.32
C SER A 131 -21.26 -1.65 -5.72
N ASP A 132 -22.51 -2.06 -5.43
CA ASP A 132 -23.71 -1.27 -5.67
C ASP A 132 -23.68 0.07 -4.92
N LEU A 133 -24.11 1.15 -5.60
CA LEU A 133 -24.04 2.52 -5.08
C LEU A 133 -24.74 2.68 -3.72
N SER A 134 -25.84 1.95 -3.49
CA SER A 134 -26.61 1.98 -2.24
C SER A 134 -25.90 1.31 -1.06
N ARG A 135 -25.01 0.33 -1.32
CA ARG A 135 -24.34 -0.49 -0.30
C ARG A 135 -22.83 -0.26 -0.22
N ARG A 136 -22.28 0.54 -1.13
CA ARG A 136 -20.85 0.85 -1.23
C ARG A 136 -20.21 1.34 0.09
N HIS A 137 -20.96 2.07 0.90
CA HIS A 137 -20.50 2.54 2.21
C HIS A 137 -20.07 1.38 3.13
N ILE A 138 -20.71 0.20 3.05
CA ILE A 138 -20.34 -0.99 3.83
C ILE A 138 -18.93 -1.45 3.46
N GLY A 139 -18.65 -1.58 2.15
CA GLY A 139 -17.31 -1.92 1.66
C GLY A 139 -16.26 -0.88 2.05
N GLU A 140 -16.62 0.40 2.03
CA GLU A 140 -15.73 1.49 2.45
C GLU A 140 -15.42 1.47 3.95
N HIS A 141 -16.38 1.13 4.81
CA HIS A 141 -16.16 0.93 6.25
C HIS A 141 -15.25 -0.26 6.52
N VAL A 142 -15.47 -1.40 5.84
CA VAL A 142 -14.60 -2.58 6.00
C VAL A 142 -13.19 -2.29 5.53
N ALA A 143 -13.01 -1.64 4.37
CA ALA A 143 -11.69 -1.23 3.89
C ALA A 143 -10.99 -0.26 4.87
N THR A 144 -11.75 0.64 5.50
CA THR A 144 -11.22 1.56 6.53
C THR A 144 -10.79 0.79 7.78
N GLY A 145 -11.61 -0.15 8.25
CA GLY A 145 -11.27 -1.01 9.39
C GLY A 145 -10.00 -1.83 9.13
N VAL A 146 -9.87 -2.42 7.94
CA VAL A 146 -8.66 -3.13 7.52
C VAL A 146 -7.45 -2.21 7.44
N LEU A 147 -7.61 -1.00 6.91
CA LEU A 147 -6.52 -0.01 6.89
C LEU A 147 -6.05 0.35 8.30
N LEU A 148 -6.98 0.61 9.24
CA LEU A 148 -6.65 0.95 10.62
C LEU A 148 -6.00 -0.23 11.36
N LEU A 149 -6.51 -1.45 11.18
CA LEU A 149 -5.92 -2.66 11.74
C LEU A 149 -4.48 -2.86 11.25
N ASN A 150 -4.26 -2.69 9.95
CA ASN A 150 -2.94 -2.79 9.36
C ASN A 150 -2.02 -1.64 9.80
N ALA A 151 -2.55 -0.43 10.04
CA ALA A 151 -1.78 0.69 10.57
C ALA A 151 -1.33 0.44 12.01
N VAL A 152 -2.18 -0.17 12.84
CA VAL A 152 -1.81 -0.62 14.20
C VAL A 152 -0.73 -1.69 14.12
N GLY A 153 -0.91 -2.71 13.26
CA GLY A 153 0.10 -3.75 13.04
C GLY A 153 1.45 -3.18 12.62
N LEU A 154 1.45 -2.25 11.65
CA LEU A 154 2.67 -1.60 11.20
C LEU A 154 3.32 -0.77 12.32
N SER A 155 2.51 -0.08 13.14
CA SER A 155 3.01 0.69 14.29
C SER A 155 3.70 -0.20 15.31
N LEU A 156 3.15 -1.38 15.59
CA LEU A 156 3.75 -2.34 16.53
C LEU A 156 5.11 -2.82 16.03
N VAL A 157 5.21 -3.21 14.75
CA VAL A 157 6.50 -3.61 14.16
C VAL A 157 7.47 -2.45 14.15
N ALA A 158 7.04 -1.27 13.73
CA ALA A 158 7.86 -0.09 13.63
C ALA A 158 8.46 0.30 14.99
N CYS A 159 7.65 0.29 16.06
CA CYS A 159 8.13 0.53 17.43
C CYS A 159 9.07 -0.57 17.93
N SER A 160 8.83 -1.84 17.56
CA SER A 160 9.69 -2.95 17.99
C SER A 160 11.04 -3.00 17.26
N SER A 161 11.14 -2.34 16.10
CA SER A 161 12.33 -2.38 15.23
C SER A 161 12.98 -1.01 15.05
N ASP A 162 12.54 0.00 15.81
CA ASP A 162 12.96 1.41 15.68
C ASP A 162 12.89 1.95 14.24
N ASN A 163 11.96 1.43 13.44
CA ASN A 163 11.81 1.78 12.03
C ASN A 163 10.94 3.03 11.85
N PHE A 164 11.58 4.21 11.91
CA PHE A 164 10.90 5.50 11.78
C PHE A 164 10.24 5.70 10.40
N TRP A 165 10.73 5.04 9.35
CA TRP A 165 10.11 5.08 8.03
C TRP A 165 8.75 4.41 8.02
N ALA A 166 8.62 3.26 8.70
CA ALA A 166 7.34 2.57 8.89
C ALA A 166 6.37 3.40 9.74
N MET A 167 6.84 4.08 10.79
CA MET A 167 6.00 5.04 11.54
C MET A 167 5.55 6.22 10.67
N GLY A 168 6.45 6.79 9.87
CA GLY A 168 6.12 7.84 8.90
C GLY A 168 5.08 7.39 7.89
N LEU A 169 5.13 6.13 7.46
CA LEU A 169 4.13 5.53 6.58
C LEU A 169 2.76 5.42 7.24
N VAL A 170 2.69 5.05 8.52
CA VAL A 170 1.41 5.02 9.27
C VAL A 170 0.77 6.40 9.26
N VAL A 171 1.54 7.44 9.61
CA VAL A 171 1.06 8.83 9.60
C VAL A 171 0.62 9.24 8.21
N SER A 172 1.40 8.90 7.18
CA SER A 172 1.07 9.16 5.77
C SER A 172 -0.23 8.46 5.34
N CYS A 173 -0.41 7.18 5.68
CA CYS A 173 -1.62 6.41 5.36
C CYS A 173 -2.87 6.97 6.02
N VAL A 174 -2.80 7.27 7.31
CA VAL A 174 -3.92 7.81 8.08
C VAL A 174 -4.28 9.20 7.56
N SER A 175 -3.27 10.06 7.33
CA SER A 175 -3.48 11.38 6.73
C SER A 175 -4.07 11.28 5.32
N LYS A 176 -3.57 10.35 4.50
CA LYS A 176 -4.10 10.07 3.16
C LYS A 176 -5.58 9.67 3.22
N HIS A 177 -5.97 8.85 4.18
CA HIS A 177 -7.32 8.31 4.27
C HIS A 177 -8.33 9.31 4.83
N PHE A 178 -7.96 10.10 5.85
CA PHE A 178 -8.90 11.00 6.54
C PHE A 178 -8.76 12.47 6.14
N LEU A 179 -7.53 12.96 5.89
CA LEU A 179 -7.29 14.37 5.62
C LEU A 179 -7.48 14.72 4.15
N LEU A 180 -6.98 13.88 3.22
CA LEU A 180 -7.07 14.18 1.79
C LEU A 180 -8.51 14.29 1.27
N PRO A 181 -9.49 13.44 1.67
CA PRO A 181 -10.87 13.64 1.23
C PRO A 181 -11.43 15.01 1.64
N VAL A 182 -11.15 15.46 2.87
CA VAL A 182 -11.57 16.79 3.37
C VAL A 182 -10.93 17.91 2.56
N LEU A 183 -9.64 17.78 2.21
CA LEU A 183 -8.96 18.74 1.35
C LEU A 183 -9.51 18.73 -0.08
N ALA A 184 -9.80 17.56 -0.63
CA ALA A 184 -10.37 17.42 -1.97
C ALA A 184 -11.73 18.12 -2.07
N GLU A 185 -12.60 17.96 -1.07
CA GLU A 185 -13.89 18.65 -1.00
C GLU A 185 -13.71 20.16 -0.85
N ARG A 186 -12.85 20.60 0.09
CA ARG A 186 -12.62 22.02 0.36
C ARG A 186 -12.06 22.78 -0.84
N TYR A 187 -11.13 22.18 -1.57
CA TYR A 187 -10.45 22.79 -2.71
C TYR A 187 -11.00 22.35 -4.08
N ARG A 188 -12.10 21.58 -4.11
CA ARG A 188 -12.71 21.02 -5.32
C ARG A 188 -11.72 20.27 -6.23
N MET A 189 -10.78 19.56 -5.62
CA MET A 189 -9.78 18.78 -6.34
C MET A 189 -10.31 17.38 -6.68
N PRO A 190 -9.91 16.78 -7.81
CA PRO A 190 -10.32 15.41 -8.14
C PRO A 190 -9.76 14.42 -7.12
N HIS A 191 -10.63 13.64 -6.47
CA HIS A 191 -10.20 12.64 -5.47
C HIS A 191 -9.16 11.65 -6.02
N ALA A 192 -9.31 11.24 -7.29
CA ALA A 192 -8.36 10.35 -7.94
C ALA A 192 -6.94 10.95 -8.01
N LEU A 193 -6.82 12.24 -8.31
CA LEU A 193 -5.52 12.94 -8.33
C LEU A 193 -4.84 12.90 -6.96
N LEU A 194 -5.59 13.31 -5.93
CA LEU A 194 -5.07 13.43 -4.57
C LEU A 194 -4.73 12.06 -3.97
N TYR A 195 -5.54 11.06 -4.29
CA TYR A 195 -5.28 9.66 -3.94
C TYR A 195 -4.00 9.13 -4.58
N THR A 196 -3.80 9.38 -5.88
CA THR A 196 -2.59 8.97 -6.61
C THR A 196 -1.33 9.64 -6.04
N TYR A 197 -1.38 10.93 -5.71
CA TYR A 197 -0.28 11.60 -5.01
C TYR A 197 0.02 10.98 -3.64
N GLY A 198 -1.02 10.64 -2.88
CA GLY A 198 -0.87 9.93 -1.62
C GLY A 198 -0.19 8.56 -1.77
N LEU A 199 -0.41 7.86 -2.89
CA LEU A 199 0.30 6.61 -3.19
C LEU A 199 1.79 6.84 -3.49
N SER A 200 2.17 7.97 -4.10
CA SER A 200 3.58 8.30 -4.32
C SER A 200 4.33 8.46 -2.99
N PHE A 201 3.76 9.18 -2.02
CA PHE A 201 4.35 9.29 -0.68
C PHE A 201 4.42 7.93 0.01
N TYR A 202 3.34 7.15 -0.10
CA TYR A 202 3.28 5.79 0.44
C TYR A 202 4.47 4.94 -0.02
N GLU A 203 4.73 4.91 -1.32
CA GLU A 203 5.82 4.10 -1.89
C GLU A 203 7.20 4.52 -1.36
N ILE A 204 7.45 5.83 -1.24
CA ILE A 204 8.72 6.34 -0.73
C ILE A 204 8.96 5.85 0.70
N PHE A 205 7.97 5.97 1.58
CA PHE A 205 8.11 5.46 2.95
C PHE A 205 8.20 3.93 3.00
N ALA A 206 7.42 3.22 2.19
CA ALA A 206 7.41 1.76 2.16
C ALA A 206 8.77 1.17 1.72
N VAL A 207 9.38 1.72 0.67
CA VAL A 207 10.70 1.28 0.18
C VAL A 207 11.77 1.53 1.24
N ASN A 208 11.80 2.74 1.83
CA ASN A 208 12.78 3.05 2.87
C ASN A 208 12.59 2.18 4.13
N ALA A 209 11.34 1.87 4.51
CA ALA A 209 11.06 0.97 5.62
C ALA A 209 11.63 -0.44 5.39
N VAL A 210 11.52 -0.97 4.17
CA VAL A 210 12.10 -2.28 3.83
C VAL A 210 13.62 -2.24 3.80
N ILE A 211 14.20 -1.19 3.22
CA ILE A 211 15.66 -1.00 3.17
C ILE A 211 16.23 -0.97 4.59
N ASP A 212 15.60 -0.24 5.51
CA ASP A 212 16.03 -0.08 6.89
C ASP A 212 16.07 -1.39 7.68
N VAL A 213 15.11 -2.29 7.43
CA VAL A 213 15.11 -3.64 8.02
C VAL A 213 16.26 -4.49 7.48
N GLN A 214 16.54 -4.41 6.18
CA GLN A 214 17.62 -5.19 5.58
C GLN A 214 19.01 -4.69 5.97
N THR A 215 19.22 -3.37 6.01
CA THR A 215 20.50 -2.78 6.46
C THR A 215 20.76 -3.09 7.93
N SER A 216 19.73 -3.05 8.77
CA SER A 216 19.82 -3.46 10.18
C SER A 216 20.18 -4.94 10.31
N THR A 217 19.61 -5.81 9.46
CA THR A 217 19.96 -7.25 9.44
C THR A 217 21.43 -7.48 9.06
N ILE A 218 21.97 -6.76 8.07
CA ILE A 218 23.37 -6.90 7.65
C ILE A 218 24.33 -6.50 8.78
N ARG A 219 24.02 -5.45 9.54
CA ARG A 219 24.85 -4.98 10.66
C ARG A 219 24.94 -5.96 11.82
N VAL A 220 23.95 -6.83 12.00
CA VAL A 220 23.96 -7.85 13.07
C VAL A 220 24.80 -9.08 12.69
N ILE A 221 25.02 -9.32 11.39
CA ILE A 221 25.75 -10.50 10.89
C ILE A 221 27.27 -10.24 10.76
N MET A 222 27.70 -8.98 10.68
CA MET A 222 29.13 -8.57 10.68
C MET A 222 29.67 -8.35 12.08
#